data_AF-A0A4R5B6V1-F1
#
_entry.id   AF-A0A4R5B6V1-F1
#
_cell.length_a   1.000
_cell.length_b   1.000
_cell.length_c   1.000
_cell.angle_alpha   90.00
_cell.angle_beta   90.00
_cell.angle_gamma   90.00
#
_symmetry.space_group_name_H-M   'P 1'
#
loop_
_entity.id
_entity.type
_entity.pdbx_description
1 polymer ?
#
loop_
_entity_poly.entity_id
_entity_poly.type
_entity_poly.pdbx_seq_one_letter_code
_entity_poly.pdbx_strand_id
1 'polypeptide(L)' 'MSRWTLYNLIRSNQLRTVKIGRRRLVPANTLAECLDQLSEVAA' A
#
# COMPACT_ATOMS: atom_id res chain seq x y z
N MET A 1 -11.79 -4.57 -1.82
CA MET A 1 -10.94 -3.59 -1.10
C MET A 1 -11.64 -2.25 -1.04
N SER A 2 -11.87 -1.69 0.16
CA SER A 2 -12.51 -0.37 0.32
C SER A 2 -11.48 0.76 0.16
N ARG A 3 -11.92 1.96 -0.26
CA ARG A 3 -11.10 3.19 -0.22
C ARG A 3 -10.50 3.40 1.18
N TRP A 4 -11.25 3.05 2.23
CA TRP A 4 -10.82 3.13 3.62
C TRP A 4 -9.62 2.20 3.91
N THR A 5 -9.68 0.95 3.43
CA THR A 5 -8.60 -0.03 3.59
C THR A 5 -7.30 0.47 2.97
N LEU A 6 -7.38 1.05 1.77
CA LEU A 6 -6.20 1.63 1.10
C LEU A 6 -5.60 2.79 1.90
N TYR A 7 -6.43 3.71 2.40
CA TYR A 7 -5.94 4.79 3.26
C TYR A 7 -5.38 4.29 4.59
N ASN A 8 -5.92 3.20 5.14
CA ASN A 8 -5.40 2.59 6.34
C ASN A 8 -4.01 1.99 6.10
N LEU A 9 -3.79 1.31 4.97
CA LEU A 9 -2.48 0.77 4.57
C LEU A 9 -1.42 1.87 4.31
N ILE A 10 -1.85 3.01 3.78
CA ILE A 10 -0.97 4.19 3.62
C ILE A 10 -0.66 4.79 5.00
N ARG A 11 -1.66 4.88 5.90
CA ARG A 11 -1.50 5.45 7.24
C ARG A 11 -0.66 4.56 8.16
N SER A 12 -0.75 3.24 8.03
CA SER A 12 0.08 2.27 8.75
C SER A 12 1.52 2.21 8.23
N ASN A 13 1.87 3.02 7.23
CA ASN A 13 3.18 3.03 6.56
C ASN A 13 3.56 1.68 5.93
N GLN A 14 2.59 0.78 5.77
CA GLN A 14 2.76 -0.51 5.09
C GLN A 14 2.79 -0.33 3.57
N LEU A 15 2.14 0.72 3.07
CA LEU A 15 2.17 1.10 1.66
C LEU A 15 3.02 2.36 1.48
N ARG A 16 4.28 2.17 1.10
CA ARG A 16 5.16 3.30 0.76
C ARG A 16 4.59 4.01 -0.46
N THR A 17 4.59 5.33 -0.41
CA THR A 17 4.12 6.16 -1.53
C THR A 17 5.19 7.14 -1.94
N VAL A 18 5.34 7.35 -3.24
CA VAL A 18 6.25 8.33 -3.82
C VAL A 18 5.42 9.48 -4.35
N LYS A 19 5.74 10.70 -3.92
CA LYS A 19 5.09 11.91 -4.43
C LYS A 19 5.81 12.37 -5.70
N ILE A 20 5.11 12.32 -6.83
CA ILE A 20 5.59 12.87 -8.11
C ILE A 20 4.72 14.08 -8.45
N GLY A 21 5.28 15.28 -8.27
CA GLY A 21 4.55 16.53 -8.41
C GLY A 21 3.33 16.62 -7.47
N ARG A 22 2.13 16.74 -8.04
CA ARG A 22 0.86 16.77 -7.29
C ARG A 22 0.24 15.38 -7.06
N ARG A 23 0.82 14.32 -7.62
CA ARG A 23 0.28 12.96 -7.55
C ARG A 23 1.07 12.13 -6.54
N ARG A 24 0.35 11.34 -5.74
CA ARG A 24 0.94 10.32 -4.88
C ARG A 24 0.81 8.99 -5.59
N LEU A 25 1.94 8.38 -5.93
CA LEU A 25 2.01 7.10 -6.62
C LEU A 25 2.47 6.02 -5.65
N VAL A 26 2.02 4.81 -5.89
CA VAL A 26 2.43 3.62 -5.14
C VAL A 26 3.40 2.86 -6.05
N PRO A 27 4.67 2.68 -5.65
CA PRO A 27 5.59 1.85 -6.41
C PRO A 27 5.09 0.40 -6.49
N ALA A 28 5.20 -0.23 -7.66
CA ALA A 28 4.74 -1.59 -7.87
C ALA A 28 5.44 -2.61 -6.96
N ASN A 29 6.75 -2.43 -6.72
CA ASN A 29 7.52 -3.32 -5.84
C ASN A 29 6.98 -3.31 -4.41
N THR A 30 6.68 -2.12 -3.88
CA THR A 30 6.13 -1.99 -2.53
C THR A 30 4.69 -2.47 -2.44
N LEU A 31 3.95 -2.46 -3.55
CA LEU A 31 2.62 -3.05 -3.60
C LEU A 31 2.71 -4.58 -3.52
N ALA A 32 3.66 -5.20 -4.23
CA ALA A 32 3.89 -6.64 -4.19
C ALA A 32 4.26 -7.11 -2.77
N GLU A 33 5.23 -6.46 -2.13
CA GLU A 33 5.61 -6.74 -0.73
C GLU A 33 4.40 -6.64 0.23
N CYS A 34 3.57 -5.62 0.03
CA CYS A 34 2.38 -5.41 0.86
C CYS A 34 1.32 -6.50 0.61
N LEU A 35 1.18 -7.00 -0.61
CA LEU A 35 0.29 -8.12 -0.95
C LEU A 35 0.79 -9.43 -0.37
N ASP A 36 2.09 -9.69 -0.42
CA ASP A 36 2.70 -10.89 0.17
C ASP A 36 2.44 -10.93 1.68
N GLN A 37 2.69 -9.83 2.39
CA GLN A 37 2.39 -9.72 3.83
C GLN A 37 0.89 -9.89 4.14
N LEU A 38 0.01 -9.33 3.30
CA LEU A 38 -1.44 -9.49 3.48
C LEU A 38 -1.89 -10.93 3.20
N SER A 39 -1.24 -11.63 2.28
CA SER A 39 -1.53 -13.04 2.00
C SER A 39 -1.09 -13.95 3.15
N GLU A 40 0.02 -13.63 3.80
CA GLU A 40 0.54 -14.37 4.96
C GLU A 40 -0.36 -14.22 6.20
N VAL A 41 -0.94 -13.05 6.43
CA VAL A 41 -1.86 -12.80 7.56
C VAL A 41 -3.27 -13.37 7.32
N ALA A 42 -3.63 -13.68 6.07
CA ALA A 42 -4.93 -14.26 5.71
C ALA A 42 -4.94 -15.81 5.68
N ALA A 43 -3.82 -16.46 6.02
CA ALA A 43 -3.67 -17.92 6.16
C ALA A 43 -3.94 -18.37 7.60
#